data_AF-A0A399XJJ4-F1
#
_entry.id   AF-A0A399XJJ4-F1
#
_cell.length_a   1.000
_cell.length_b   1.000
_cell.length_c   1.000
_cell.angle_alpha   90.00
_cell.angle_beta   90.00
_cell.angle_gamma   90.00
#
_symmetry.space_group_name_H-M   'P 1'
#
loop_
_entity.id
_entity.type
_entity.pdbx_description
1 polymer ?
#
loop_
_entity_poly.entity_id
_entity_poly.type
_entity_poly.pdbx_seq_one_letter_code
_entity_poly.pdbx_strand_id
1 'polypeptide(L)'
;MDRKSVAGRRVLTGFRPTGPLHIGHLFGNLKNLVDLQAETEVFVFVADWHMLSTDFDRSESLPRNTWDLVADLVSAGIDPDRTSIYRQSDLPEVAELCLYFSMITPISWLERNPTYKEQLANLDGREIATHGFLGYPILQGADIVIVGGEVVPVGDDQLPHLEITREVVRRFHHLFGGDFFPEPLGLLGESPRVPGSDGRKMSKSYGNAIFLADSASDVDEKVKSYVTDPEKIRLNDPGHPRVCNVFAIHELVSSTEEVEVVRAECEGGERGCVACKAELSARLNNVLEPLRDRRRDLESAPEKVEQILDGGYARAKPIAAAMVAKAREQVGVACSRSAASSGDVRGAAK
;
A
#
# COMPACT_ATOMS: atom_id res chain seq x y z
N MET A 1 7.13 7.71 14.86
CA MET A 1 7.70 6.62 15.68
C MET A 1 9.07 6.28 15.07
N ASP A 2 10.13 6.04 15.85
CA ASP A 2 11.47 5.70 15.31
C ASP A 2 11.57 4.21 14.96
N ARG A 3 12.36 3.83 13.94
CA ARG A 3 12.50 2.44 13.43
C ARG A 3 12.80 1.42 14.53
N LYS A 4 13.64 1.77 15.52
CA LYS A 4 13.98 0.90 16.67
C LYS A 4 12.79 0.43 17.51
N SER A 5 11.68 1.15 17.46
CA SER A 5 10.48 0.82 18.22
C SER A 5 9.53 -0.15 17.50
N VAL A 6 9.84 -0.51 16.26
CA VAL A 6 9.05 -1.42 15.41
C VAL A 6 9.54 -2.89 15.53
N ALA A 7 10.74 -3.11 16.05
CA ALA A 7 11.29 -4.46 16.25
C ALA A 7 10.38 -5.32 17.13
N GLY A 8 10.03 -6.51 16.63
CA GLY A 8 9.16 -7.45 17.33
C GLY A 8 7.66 -7.11 17.29
N ARG A 9 7.26 -6.05 16.58
CA ARG A 9 5.85 -5.68 16.37
C ARG A 9 5.35 -6.12 15.02
N ARG A 10 4.10 -6.56 14.95
CA ARG A 10 3.50 -6.93 13.66
C ARG A 10 3.20 -5.71 12.81
N VAL A 11 3.73 -5.69 11.59
CA VAL A 11 3.52 -4.62 10.62
C VAL A 11 2.51 -5.07 9.58
N LEU A 12 1.53 -4.21 9.26
CA LEU A 12 0.64 -4.39 8.12
C LEU A 12 0.76 -3.21 7.16
N THR A 13 0.82 -3.50 5.87
CA THR A 13 0.54 -2.53 4.80
C THR A 13 -0.32 -3.19 3.72
N GLY A 14 -0.97 -2.40 2.88
CA GLY A 14 -1.80 -2.90 1.79
C GLY A 14 -1.68 -2.06 0.53
N PHE A 15 -1.94 -2.68 -0.62
CA PHE A 15 -1.92 -2.03 -1.91
C PHE A 15 -3.18 -2.39 -2.68
N ARG A 16 -3.91 -1.38 -3.17
CA ARG A 16 -5.03 -1.62 -4.09
C ARG A 16 -4.46 -2.09 -5.44
N PRO A 17 -4.96 -3.19 -6.03
CA PRO A 17 -4.53 -3.67 -7.33
C PRO A 17 -5.12 -2.79 -8.45
N THR A 18 -4.52 -1.62 -8.68
CA THR A 18 -4.93 -0.64 -9.71
C THR A 18 -3.94 -0.54 -10.88
N GLY A 19 -3.18 -1.62 -11.11
CA GLY A 19 -2.17 -1.73 -12.17
C GLY A 19 -0.73 -1.72 -11.63
N PRO A 20 0.28 -1.66 -12.52
CA PRO A 20 1.69 -1.83 -12.16
C PRO A 20 2.22 -0.72 -11.23
N LEU A 21 3.19 -1.05 -10.39
CA LEU A 21 3.90 -0.11 -9.54
C LEU A 21 4.93 0.69 -10.35
N HIS A 22 5.37 1.81 -9.78
CA HIS A 22 6.27 2.77 -10.41
C HIS A 22 7.36 3.22 -9.44
N ILE A 23 8.39 3.91 -9.93
CA ILE A 23 9.53 4.31 -9.10
C ILE A 23 9.14 5.15 -7.88
N GLY A 24 8.04 5.91 -7.96
CA GLY A 24 7.44 6.56 -6.80
C GLY A 24 7.07 5.62 -5.65
N HIS A 25 6.62 4.40 -5.94
CA HIS A 25 6.40 3.36 -4.92
C HIS A 25 7.74 2.79 -4.43
N LEU A 26 8.66 2.48 -5.36
CA LEU A 26 9.96 1.90 -5.01
C LEU A 26 10.72 2.73 -3.98
N PHE A 27 10.91 4.03 -4.27
CA PHE A 27 11.61 4.96 -3.39
C PHE A 27 10.73 5.50 -2.28
N GLY A 28 9.41 5.50 -2.46
CA GLY A 28 8.47 6.03 -1.49
C GLY A 28 8.18 5.09 -0.32
N ASN A 29 8.01 3.79 -0.59
CA ASN A 29 7.61 2.83 0.44
C ASN A 29 8.26 1.44 0.33
N LEU A 30 8.53 0.91 -0.86
CA LEU A 30 8.97 -0.49 -1.01
C LEU A 30 10.36 -0.72 -0.41
N LYS A 31 11.32 0.19 -0.61
CA LYS A 31 12.64 0.08 0.04
C LYS A 31 12.54 -0.02 1.56
N ASN A 32 11.73 0.84 2.18
CA ASN A 32 11.50 0.79 3.62
C ASN A 32 10.82 -0.52 4.05
N LEU A 33 9.90 -1.03 3.25
CA LEU A 33 9.25 -2.31 3.52
C LEU A 33 10.22 -3.49 3.41
N VAL A 34 11.16 -3.46 2.47
CA VAL A 34 12.26 -4.43 2.35
C VAL A 34 13.17 -4.43 3.57
N ASP A 35 13.45 -3.26 4.16
CA ASP A 35 14.18 -3.17 5.42
C ASP A 35 13.35 -3.77 6.58
N LEU A 36 12.07 -3.42 6.68
CA LEU A 36 11.20 -3.85 7.78
C LEU A 36 11.02 -5.37 7.86
N GLN A 37 10.87 -6.08 6.73
CA GLN A 37 10.74 -7.54 6.72
C GLN A 37 12.00 -8.27 7.24
N ALA A 38 13.14 -7.56 7.33
CA ALA A 38 14.34 -8.15 7.91
C ALA A 38 14.31 -8.17 9.44
N GLU A 39 13.54 -7.26 10.05
CA GLU A 39 13.56 -6.98 11.49
C GLU A 39 12.29 -7.46 12.20
N THR A 40 11.17 -7.63 11.49
CA THR A 40 9.88 -7.97 12.09
C THR A 40 8.95 -8.75 11.16
N GLU A 41 7.83 -9.23 11.72
CA GLU A 41 6.78 -9.90 10.97
C GLU A 41 5.96 -8.87 10.16
N VAL A 42 5.97 -9.04 8.83
CA VAL A 42 5.31 -8.13 7.89
C VAL A 42 4.18 -8.86 7.15
N PHE A 43 3.02 -8.21 7.11
CA PHE A 43 1.88 -8.59 6.30
C PHE A 43 1.67 -7.55 5.19
N VAL A 44 1.47 -8.02 3.97
CA VAL A 44 1.14 -7.19 2.81
C VAL A 44 -0.11 -7.76 2.16
N PHE A 45 -1.20 -7.01 2.14
CA PHE A 45 -2.41 -7.47 1.49
C PHE A 45 -2.65 -6.80 0.14
N VAL A 46 -3.10 -7.61 -0.83
CA VAL A 46 -3.71 -7.12 -2.06
C VAL A 46 -5.15 -6.72 -1.74
N ALA A 47 -5.38 -5.42 -1.72
CA ALA A 47 -6.62 -4.80 -1.24
C ALA A 47 -7.70 -4.78 -2.35
N ASP A 48 -8.15 -5.96 -2.77
CA ASP A 48 -9.09 -6.14 -3.88
C ASP A 48 -10.51 -5.65 -3.56
N TRP A 49 -11.04 -5.82 -2.34
CA TRP A 49 -12.31 -5.18 -1.95
C TRP A 49 -12.21 -3.67 -1.84
N HIS A 50 -11.07 -3.13 -1.37
CA HIS A 50 -10.86 -1.67 -1.38
C HIS A 50 -10.85 -1.08 -2.79
N MET A 51 -10.43 -1.85 -3.80
CA MET A 51 -10.51 -1.43 -5.21
C MET A 51 -11.97 -1.15 -5.60
N LEU A 52 -12.90 -2.02 -5.19
CA LEU A 52 -14.33 -1.90 -5.48
C LEU A 52 -14.96 -0.65 -4.85
N SER A 53 -14.33 0.01 -3.88
CA SER A 53 -14.85 1.26 -3.31
C SER A 53 -14.83 2.44 -4.30
N THR A 54 -13.95 2.41 -5.31
CA THR A 54 -13.83 3.48 -6.32
C THR A 54 -13.98 3.01 -7.76
N ASP A 55 -13.77 1.72 -8.03
CA ASP A 55 -13.64 1.15 -9.37
C ASP A 55 -14.43 -0.17 -9.51
N PHE A 56 -15.59 -0.26 -8.84
CA PHE A 56 -16.49 -1.41 -8.92
C PHE A 56 -16.94 -1.77 -10.34
N ASP A 57 -16.97 -0.78 -11.24
CA ASP A 57 -17.35 -0.91 -12.65
C ASP A 57 -16.22 -1.46 -13.55
N ARG A 58 -15.02 -1.71 -12.98
CA ARG A 58 -13.81 -2.16 -13.70
C ARG A 58 -13.18 -3.41 -13.09
N SER A 59 -14.01 -4.23 -12.44
CA SER A 59 -13.58 -5.43 -11.71
C SER A 59 -12.92 -6.50 -12.60
N GLU A 60 -13.14 -6.47 -13.91
CA GLU A 60 -12.50 -7.38 -14.87
C GLU A 60 -10.97 -7.25 -14.91
N SER A 61 -10.44 -6.10 -14.49
CA SER A 61 -8.99 -5.87 -14.41
C SER A 61 -8.33 -6.44 -13.15
N LEU A 62 -9.11 -6.87 -12.14
CA LEU A 62 -8.59 -7.35 -10.85
C LEU A 62 -7.60 -8.50 -10.97
N PRO A 63 -7.85 -9.58 -11.74
CA PRO A 63 -6.92 -10.70 -11.78
C PRO A 63 -5.55 -10.28 -12.30
N ARG A 64 -5.52 -9.48 -13.38
CA ARG A 64 -4.28 -8.98 -13.96
C ARG A 64 -3.56 -8.00 -13.03
N ASN A 65 -4.29 -7.06 -12.45
CA ASN A 65 -3.70 -6.07 -11.55
C ASN A 65 -3.17 -6.70 -10.26
N THR A 66 -3.83 -7.75 -9.75
CA THR A 66 -3.35 -8.55 -8.61
C THR A 66 -2.03 -9.21 -8.99
N TRP A 67 -1.98 -9.86 -10.15
CA TRP A 67 -0.76 -10.49 -10.64
C TRP A 67 0.39 -9.49 -10.79
N ASP A 68 0.13 -8.36 -11.45
CA ASP A 68 1.14 -7.30 -11.66
C ASP A 68 1.65 -6.73 -10.33
N LEU A 69 0.75 -6.50 -9.37
CA LEU A 69 1.09 -6.00 -8.04
C LEU A 69 1.98 -6.97 -7.28
N VAL A 70 1.63 -8.25 -7.22
CA VAL A 70 2.45 -9.26 -6.51
C VAL A 70 3.80 -9.40 -7.19
N ALA A 71 3.83 -9.44 -8.53
CA ALA A 71 5.08 -9.51 -9.29
C ALA A 71 5.98 -8.28 -9.04
N ASP A 72 5.40 -7.08 -8.94
CA ASP A 72 6.15 -5.86 -8.62
C ASP A 72 6.65 -5.83 -7.18
N LEU A 73 5.87 -6.32 -6.21
CA LEU A 73 6.30 -6.42 -4.81
C LEU A 73 7.50 -7.36 -4.67
N VAL A 74 7.40 -8.56 -5.25
CA VAL A 74 8.47 -9.57 -5.17
C VAL A 74 9.70 -9.13 -5.95
N SER A 75 9.51 -8.61 -7.16
CA SER A 75 10.64 -8.09 -7.95
C SER A 75 11.30 -6.87 -7.33
N ALA A 76 10.61 -6.06 -6.52
CA ALA A 76 11.20 -4.99 -5.73
C ALA A 76 12.02 -5.49 -4.53
N GLY A 77 11.88 -6.77 -4.15
CA GLY A 77 12.65 -7.42 -3.09
C GLY A 77 11.86 -7.79 -1.85
N ILE A 78 10.53 -7.70 -1.88
CA ILE A 78 9.70 -8.32 -0.85
C ILE A 78 9.84 -9.83 -0.94
N ASP A 79 10.34 -10.45 0.12
CA ASP A 79 10.62 -11.86 0.18
C ASP A 79 9.35 -12.60 0.67
N PRO A 80 8.70 -13.43 -0.17
CA PRO A 80 7.49 -14.15 0.19
C PRO A 80 7.71 -15.24 1.25
N ASP A 81 8.95 -15.61 1.57
CA ASP A 81 9.24 -16.54 2.68
C ASP A 81 9.26 -15.82 4.03
N ARG A 82 9.52 -14.50 4.02
CA ARG A 82 9.59 -13.65 5.23
C ARG A 82 8.34 -12.78 5.42
N THR A 83 7.67 -12.43 4.33
CA THR A 83 6.49 -11.56 4.31
C THR A 83 5.24 -12.35 3.93
N SER A 84 4.16 -12.17 4.69
CA SER A 84 2.85 -12.75 4.33
C SER A 84 2.15 -11.87 3.29
N ILE A 85 2.23 -12.27 2.01
CA ILE A 85 1.52 -11.61 0.92
C ILE A 85 0.23 -12.36 0.62
N TYR A 86 -0.93 -11.75 0.78
CA TYR A 86 -2.23 -12.42 0.60
C TYR A 86 -3.28 -11.52 -0.06
N ARG A 87 -4.32 -12.10 -0.67
CA ARG A 87 -5.47 -11.34 -1.18
C ARG A 87 -6.45 -11.07 -0.05
N GLN A 88 -6.97 -9.84 0.02
CA GLN A 88 -7.96 -9.45 1.03
C GLN A 88 -9.20 -10.32 0.95
N SER A 89 -9.73 -10.57 -0.25
CA SER A 89 -10.95 -11.35 -0.44
C SER A 89 -10.85 -12.83 -0.05
N ASP A 90 -9.64 -13.39 0.10
CA ASP A 90 -9.44 -14.76 0.59
C ASP A 90 -9.74 -14.90 2.10
N LEU A 91 -9.81 -13.79 2.84
CA LEU A 91 -10.12 -13.73 4.27
C LEU A 91 -11.53 -13.19 4.52
N PRO A 92 -12.60 -14.01 4.42
CA PRO A 92 -13.97 -13.58 4.73
C PRO A 92 -14.16 -13.04 6.14
N GLU A 93 -13.27 -13.40 7.07
CA GLU A 93 -13.15 -12.82 8.41
C GLU A 93 -13.07 -11.29 8.42
N VAL A 94 -12.41 -10.70 7.42
CA VAL A 94 -12.32 -9.24 7.26
C VAL A 94 -13.70 -8.64 7.09
N ALA A 95 -14.54 -9.22 6.23
CA ALA A 95 -15.89 -8.72 5.96
C ALA A 95 -16.79 -8.82 7.21
N GLU A 96 -16.67 -9.92 7.95
CA GLU A 96 -17.41 -10.11 9.20
C GLU A 96 -16.98 -9.12 10.28
N LEU A 97 -15.67 -8.91 10.46
CA LEU A 97 -15.19 -7.92 11.43
C LEU A 97 -15.59 -6.50 11.02
N CYS A 98 -15.49 -6.18 9.73
CA CYS A 98 -15.96 -4.90 9.18
C CYS A 98 -17.45 -4.67 9.49
N LEU A 99 -18.28 -5.71 9.42
CA LEU A 99 -19.70 -5.62 9.80
C LEU A 99 -19.86 -5.23 11.28
N TYR A 100 -19.15 -5.89 12.19
CA TYR A 100 -19.21 -5.55 13.62
C TYR A 100 -18.75 -4.12 13.89
N PHE A 101 -17.64 -3.70 13.27
CA PHE A 101 -17.15 -2.33 13.40
C PHE A 101 -18.12 -1.30 12.84
N SER A 102 -18.78 -1.62 11.72
CA SER A 102 -19.79 -0.74 11.12
C SER A 102 -20.98 -0.50 12.05
N MET A 103 -21.44 -1.52 12.78
CA MET A 103 -22.59 -1.40 13.70
C MET A 103 -22.32 -0.47 14.89
N ILE A 104 -21.06 -0.25 15.25
CA ILE A 104 -20.68 0.60 16.38
C ILE A 104 -20.09 1.94 15.96
N THR A 105 -19.90 2.20 14.67
CA THR A 105 -19.28 3.43 14.18
C THR A 105 -20.36 4.47 13.83
N PRO A 106 -20.38 5.66 14.48
CA PRO A 106 -21.24 6.75 14.06
C PRO A 106 -20.88 7.25 12.65
N ILE A 107 -21.90 7.42 11.79
CA ILE A 107 -21.73 7.94 10.42
C ILE A 107 -20.97 9.29 10.40
N SER A 108 -21.24 10.15 11.39
CA SER A 108 -20.62 11.47 11.48
C SER A 108 -19.09 11.45 11.67
N TRP A 109 -18.51 10.32 12.11
CA TRP A 109 -17.05 10.16 12.16
C TRP A 109 -16.48 10.03 10.75
N LEU A 110 -17.16 9.27 9.89
CA LEU A 110 -16.75 9.02 8.50
C LEU A 110 -16.94 10.27 7.64
N GLU A 111 -18.08 10.96 7.76
CA GLU A 111 -18.38 12.19 7.00
C GLU A 111 -17.43 13.35 7.33
N ARG A 112 -16.79 13.33 8.51
CA ARG A 112 -15.81 14.36 8.93
C ARG A 112 -14.39 14.06 8.49
N ASN A 113 -14.11 12.87 7.95
CA ASN A 113 -12.79 12.52 7.48
C ASN A 113 -12.35 13.48 6.35
N PRO A 114 -11.20 14.16 6.48
CA PRO A 114 -10.75 15.14 5.49
C PRO A 114 -10.42 14.47 4.14
N THR A 115 -9.77 13.30 4.15
CA THR A 115 -9.41 12.56 2.94
C THR A 115 -10.65 12.13 2.15
N TYR A 116 -11.73 11.72 2.83
CA TYR A 116 -13.02 11.43 2.18
C TYR A 116 -13.59 12.67 1.47
N LYS A 117 -13.60 13.83 2.15
CA LYS A 117 -14.11 15.09 1.57
C LYS A 117 -13.30 15.54 0.37
N GLU A 118 -11.97 15.47 0.46
CA GLU A 118 -11.07 15.84 -0.63
C GLU A 118 -11.26 14.92 -1.83
N GLN A 119 -11.39 13.61 -1.62
CA GLN A 119 -11.63 12.69 -2.74
C GLN A 119 -12.98 12.97 -3.40
N LEU A 120 -14.05 13.15 -2.63
CA LEU A 120 -15.38 13.48 -3.17
C LEU A 120 -15.39 14.77 -3.99
N ALA A 121 -14.61 15.79 -3.58
CA ALA A 121 -14.52 17.06 -4.30
C ALA A 121 -13.74 16.97 -5.62
N ASN A 122 -12.85 15.99 -5.77
CA ASN A 122 -11.96 15.84 -6.93
C ASN A 122 -12.48 14.82 -7.96
N LEU A 123 -13.67 14.24 -7.74
CA LEU A 123 -14.19 13.15 -8.56
C LEU A 123 -15.33 13.66 -9.47
N ASP A 124 -14.92 14.29 -10.56
CA ASP A 124 -15.81 14.71 -11.65
C ASP A 124 -16.43 13.47 -12.33
N GLY A 125 -17.75 13.30 -12.18
CA GLY A 125 -18.55 12.38 -12.99
C GLY A 125 -18.56 10.90 -12.58
N ARG A 126 -18.01 10.52 -11.42
CA ARG A 126 -18.14 9.14 -10.90
C ARG A 126 -19.11 9.08 -9.72
N GLU A 127 -20.02 8.10 -9.73
CA GLU A 127 -20.95 7.85 -8.62
C GLU A 127 -20.26 7.06 -7.49
N ILE A 128 -19.38 7.73 -6.77
CA ILE A 128 -18.58 7.15 -5.68
C ILE A 128 -19.12 7.50 -4.30
N ALA A 129 -20.16 8.34 -4.19
CA ALA A 129 -20.85 8.65 -2.94
C ALA A 129 -21.68 7.45 -2.47
N THR A 130 -21.01 6.31 -2.31
CA THR A 130 -21.59 5.01 -2.00
C THR A 130 -21.32 4.66 -0.54
N HIS A 131 -22.12 3.76 0.01
CA HIS A 131 -21.87 3.18 1.33
C HIS A 131 -20.47 2.55 1.43
N GLY A 132 -20.03 1.85 0.37
CA GLY A 132 -18.72 1.20 0.35
C GLY A 132 -17.57 2.20 0.42
N PHE A 133 -17.67 3.33 -0.28
CA PHE A 133 -16.66 4.38 -0.24
C PHE A 133 -16.69 5.15 1.09
N LEU A 134 -17.87 5.49 1.64
CA LEU A 134 -17.93 6.11 2.97
C LEU A 134 -17.37 5.19 4.07
N GLY A 135 -17.64 3.89 3.96
CA GLY A 135 -17.28 2.86 4.94
C GLY A 135 -15.88 2.27 4.78
N TYR A 136 -15.12 2.58 3.73
CA TYR A 136 -13.80 1.97 3.52
C TYR A 136 -12.81 2.14 4.69
N PRO A 137 -12.81 3.25 5.47
CA PRO A 137 -11.93 3.37 6.64
C PRO A 137 -12.22 2.30 7.70
N ILE A 138 -13.46 1.81 7.78
CA ILE A 138 -13.85 0.72 8.68
C ILE A 138 -13.37 -0.64 8.16
N LEU A 139 -13.46 -0.85 6.85
CA LEU A 139 -12.85 -2.02 6.20
C LEU A 139 -11.34 -2.04 6.43
N GLN A 140 -10.66 -0.91 6.24
CA GLN A 140 -9.24 -0.75 6.50
C GLN A 140 -8.89 -1.04 7.96
N GLY A 141 -9.68 -0.56 8.91
CA GLY A 141 -9.50 -0.87 10.33
C GLY A 141 -9.64 -2.36 10.63
N ALA A 142 -10.61 -3.03 10.00
CA ALA A 142 -10.76 -4.48 10.08
C ALA A 142 -9.53 -5.20 9.50
N ASP A 143 -9.02 -4.81 8.33
CA ASP A 143 -7.79 -5.37 7.74
C ASP A 143 -6.59 -5.24 8.69
N ILE A 144 -6.45 -4.11 9.38
CA ILE A 144 -5.36 -3.85 10.33
C ILE A 144 -5.39 -4.81 11.50
N VAL A 145 -6.51 -4.86 12.20
CA VAL A 145 -6.57 -5.59 13.47
C VAL A 145 -6.81 -7.09 13.28
N ILE A 146 -7.32 -7.54 12.13
CA ILE A 146 -7.63 -8.96 11.90
C ILE A 146 -6.37 -9.84 11.95
N VAL A 147 -5.25 -9.32 11.45
CA VAL A 147 -3.96 -9.95 11.56
C VAL A 147 -3.22 -9.52 12.81
N GLY A 148 -3.79 -8.68 13.69
CA GLY A 148 -3.11 -8.12 14.85
C GLY A 148 -2.02 -7.12 14.48
N GLY A 149 -2.22 -6.29 13.45
CA GLY A 149 -1.28 -5.25 13.04
C GLY A 149 -1.14 -4.16 14.11
N GLU A 150 0.07 -4.02 14.66
CA GLU A 150 0.40 -3.03 15.68
C GLU A 150 1.01 -1.76 15.09
N VAL A 151 1.59 -1.88 13.90
CA VAL A 151 2.27 -0.78 13.20
C VAL A 151 1.83 -0.76 11.74
N VAL A 152 1.45 0.41 11.26
CA VAL A 152 1.02 0.62 9.86
C VAL A 152 1.90 1.70 9.24
N PRO A 153 2.72 1.38 8.22
CA PRO A 153 3.44 2.38 7.44
C PRO A 153 2.42 3.22 6.67
N VAL A 154 2.38 4.51 6.96
CA VAL A 154 1.36 5.43 6.42
C VAL A 154 1.98 6.76 6.02
N GLY A 155 1.41 7.38 4.99
CA GLY A 155 1.60 8.81 4.73
C GLY A 155 0.70 9.67 5.60
N ASP A 156 0.95 10.98 5.62
CA ASP A 156 0.16 11.94 6.40
C ASP A 156 -1.34 11.91 6.03
N ASP A 157 -1.66 11.62 4.77
CA ASP A 157 -3.03 11.52 4.24
C ASP A 157 -3.84 10.34 4.80
N GLN A 158 -3.16 9.35 5.39
CA GLN A 158 -3.75 8.15 5.95
C GLN A 158 -3.88 8.18 7.48
N LEU A 159 -3.28 9.17 8.15
CA LEU A 159 -3.41 9.35 9.60
C LEU A 159 -4.87 9.47 10.07
N PRO A 160 -5.78 10.16 9.36
CA PRO A 160 -7.19 10.21 9.75
C PRO A 160 -7.88 8.83 9.74
N HIS A 161 -7.55 7.95 8.80
CA HIS A 161 -8.10 6.59 8.75
C HIS A 161 -7.57 5.74 9.90
N LEU A 162 -6.29 5.92 10.24
CA LEU A 162 -5.68 5.23 11.36
C LEU A 162 -6.29 5.66 12.70
N GLU A 163 -6.59 6.96 12.86
CA GLU A 163 -7.27 7.44 14.07
C GLU A 163 -8.71 6.90 14.18
N ILE A 164 -9.46 6.84 13.07
CA ILE A 164 -10.77 6.18 13.04
C ILE A 164 -10.64 4.72 13.50
N THR A 165 -9.62 4.00 13.01
CA THR A 165 -9.37 2.62 13.43
C THR A 165 -9.17 2.51 14.94
N ARG A 166 -8.35 3.38 15.53
CA ARG A 166 -8.09 3.41 16.97
C ARG A 166 -9.35 3.72 17.79
N GLU A 167 -10.13 4.71 17.36
CA GLU A 167 -11.41 5.06 18.00
C GLU A 167 -12.41 3.90 17.95
N VAL A 168 -12.49 3.20 16.81
CA VAL A 168 -13.36 2.03 16.65
C VAL A 168 -12.90 0.88 17.56
N VAL A 169 -11.59 0.62 17.66
CA VAL A 169 -11.02 -0.38 18.58
C VAL A 169 -11.36 -0.04 20.03
N ARG A 170 -11.07 1.19 20.48
CA ARG A 170 -11.38 1.66 21.84
C ARG A 170 -12.87 1.51 22.15
N ARG A 171 -13.72 1.90 21.19
CA ARG A 171 -15.18 1.80 21.32
C ARG A 171 -15.66 0.35 21.37
N PHE A 172 -15.08 -0.55 20.57
CA PHE A 172 -15.41 -1.97 20.61
C PHE A 172 -15.12 -2.55 22.01
N HIS A 173 -13.92 -2.31 22.54
CA HIS A 173 -13.55 -2.78 23.89
C HIS A 173 -14.44 -2.18 24.98
N HIS A 174 -14.82 -0.90 24.85
CA HIS A 174 -15.72 -0.26 25.79
C HIS A 174 -17.13 -0.86 25.79
N LEU A 175 -17.67 -1.21 24.62
CA LEU A 175 -19.05 -1.69 24.46
C LEU A 175 -19.19 -3.18 24.77
N PHE A 176 -18.25 -4.00 24.31
CA PHE A 176 -18.35 -5.47 24.36
C PHE A 176 -17.39 -6.11 25.37
N GLY A 177 -16.40 -5.37 25.86
CA GLY A 177 -15.32 -5.91 26.67
C GLY A 177 -14.18 -6.54 25.86
N GLY A 178 -13.15 -6.99 26.58
CA GLY A 178 -11.92 -7.54 26.02
C GLY A 178 -10.84 -6.49 25.73
N ASP A 179 -9.61 -6.97 25.53
CA ASP A 179 -8.43 -6.17 25.16
C ASP A 179 -7.50 -7.05 24.30
N PHE A 180 -7.91 -7.25 23.04
CA PHE A 180 -7.23 -8.19 22.12
C PHE A 180 -7.01 -7.64 20.71
N PHE A 181 -7.67 -6.52 20.36
CA PHE A 181 -7.35 -5.78 19.15
C PHE A 181 -6.25 -4.79 19.49
N PRO A 182 -5.13 -4.75 18.74
CA PRO A 182 -4.15 -3.71 18.95
C PRO A 182 -4.72 -2.34 18.59
N GLU A 183 -4.30 -1.29 19.30
CA GLU A 183 -4.41 0.08 18.81
C GLU A 183 -3.23 0.37 17.88
N PRO A 184 -3.42 0.39 16.55
CA PRO A 184 -2.29 0.47 15.63
C PRO A 184 -1.60 1.84 15.68
N LEU A 185 -0.27 1.83 15.57
CA LEU A 185 0.55 3.03 15.51
C LEU A 185 0.97 3.33 14.07
N GLY A 186 0.94 4.62 13.72
CA GLY A 186 1.42 5.09 12.43
C GLY A 186 2.94 5.13 12.39
N LEU A 187 3.53 4.43 11.43
CA LEU A 187 4.94 4.60 11.08
C LEU A 187 5.02 5.60 9.92
N LEU A 188 5.23 6.87 10.29
CA LEU A 188 5.53 7.92 9.33
C LEU A 188 6.97 7.72 8.83
N GLY A 189 7.11 7.45 7.54
CA GLY A 189 8.40 7.44 6.86
C GLY A 189 8.69 8.79 6.22
N GLU A 190 9.96 9.14 6.10
CA GLU A 190 10.41 10.17 5.16
C GLU A 190 10.24 9.60 3.75
N SER A 191 9.04 9.74 3.18
CA SER A 191 8.78 9.34 1.80
C SER A 191 9.03 10.56 0.91
N PRO A 192 10.15 10.62 0.17
CA PRO A 192 10.41 11.74 -0.71
C PRO A 192 9.29 11.80 -1.75
N ARG A 193 8.70 12.99 -1.94
CA ARG A 193 7.75 13.21 -3.04
C ARG A 193 8.50 13.00 -4.35
N VAL A 194 8.29 11.86 -5.00
CA VAL A 194 8.91 11.56 -6.30
C VAL A 194 8.14 12.28 -7.42
N PRO A 195 8.77 13.22 -8.16
CA PRO A 195 8.12 13.90 -9.26
C PRO A 195 7.94 12.98 -10.48
N GLY A 196 6.80 13.12 -11.15
CA GLY A 196 6.60 12.59 -12.49
C GLY A 196 7.30 13.42 -13.55
N SER A 197 7.17 13.01 -14.82
CA SER A 197 7.77 13.73 -15.95
C SER A 197 7.31 15.18 -16.10
N ASP A 198 6.17 15.54 -15.52
CA ASP A 198 5.59 16.88 -15.54
C ASP A 198 5.81 17.69 -14.24
N GLY A 199 6.56 17.15 -13.27
CA GLY A 199 6.82 17.76 -11.96
C GLY A 199 5.69 17.64 -10.93
N ARG A 200 4.51 17.13 -11.32
CA ARG A 200 3.48 16.73 -10.34
C ARG A 200 3.94 15.47 -9.60
N LYS A 201 3.25 15.10 -8.51
CA LYS A 201 3.49 13.79 -7.87
C LYS A 201 3.34 12.69 -8.92
N MET A 202 4.28 11.75 -8.96
CA MET A 202 4.21 10.63 -9.88
C MET A 202 2.92 9.83 -9.64
N SER A 203 2.13 9.65 -10.70
CA SER A 203 0.85 8.93 -10.69
C SER A 203 0.56 8.30 -12.04
N LYS A 204 -0.02 7.09 -12.00
CA LYS A 204 -0.49 6.37 -13.19
C LYS A 204 -1.56 7.18 -13.94
N SER A 205 -2.47 7.81 -13.20
CA SER A 205 -3.60 8.56 -13.77
C SER A 205 -3.18 9.83 -14.49
N TYR A 206 -2.01 10.38 -14.18
CA TYR A 206 -1.45 11.55 -14.86
C TYR A 206 -0.62 11.19 -16.10
N GLY A 207 -0.37 9.90 -16.34
CA GLY A 207 0.50 9.46 -17.44
C GLY A 207 1.95 9.93 -17.30
N ASN A 208 2.38 10.26 -16.08
CA ASN A 208 3.69 10.87 -15.80
C ASN A 208 4.67 9.91 -15.08
N ALA A 209 4.39 8.60 -15.11
CA ALA A 209 5.07 7.59 -14.29
C ALA A 209 6.04 6.70 -15.08
N ILE A 210 7.16 6.37 -14.43
CA ILE A 210 8.09 5.32 -14.85
C ILE A 210 7.78 4.06 -14.03
N PHE A 211 7.25 3.03 -14.69
CA PHE A 211 6.87 1.77 -14.06
C PHE A 211 8.10 0.90 -13.76
N LEU A 212 8.00 0.03 -12.76
CA LEU A 212 9.12 -0.83 -12.37
C LEU A 212 9.50 -1.83 -13.47
N ALA A 213 8.49 -2.25 -14.24
CA ALA A 213 8.63 -3.20 -15.34
C ALA A 213 8.85 -2.54 -16.72
N ASP A 214 8.93 -1.20 -16.79
CA ASP A 214 9.22 -0.49 -18.06
C ASP A 214 10.52 -1.02 -18.66
N SER A 215 10.57 -1.25 -19.99
CA SER A 215 11.82 -1.65 -20.65
C SER A 215 12.87 -0.54 -20.58
N ALA A 216 14.13 -0.87 -20.89
CA ALA A 216 15.18 0.15 -20.93
C ALA A 216 14.85 1.30 -21.91
N SER A 217 14.25 0.96 -23.06
CA SER A 217 13.79 1.94 -24.05
C SER A 217 12.64 2.80 -23.52
N ASP A 218 11.67 2.21 -22.83
CA ASP A 218 10.55 2.98 -22.26
C ASP A 218 11.02 3.97 -21.20
N VAL A 219 11.99 3.57 -20.36
CA VAL A 219 12.63 4.48 -19.40
C VAL A 219 13.32 5.63 -20.12
N ASP A 220 14.09 5.34 -21.18
CA ASP A 220 14.78 6.37 -21.96
C ASP A 220 13.81 7.38 -22.59
N GLU A 221 12.72 6.90 -23.15
CA GLU A 221 11.67 7.75 -23.72
C GLU A 221 10.98 8.60 -22.66
N LYS A 222 10.61 8.01 -21.52
CA LYS A 222 9.95 8.72 -20.42
C LYS A 222 10.88 9.75 -19.80
N VAL A 223 12.15 9.44 -19.54
CA VAL A 223 13.13 10.38 -18.99
C VAL A 223 13.39 11.56 -19.94
N LYS A 224 13.41 11.32 -21.27
CA LYS A 224 13.50 12.42 -22.25
C LYS A 224 12.37 13.44 -22.09
N SER A 225 11.16 13.00 -21.73
CA SER A 225 9.99 13.85 -21.54
C SER A 225 10.00 14.70 -20.25
N TYR A 226 10.91 14.43 -19.30
CA TYR A 226 10.92 15.15 -18.03
C TYR A 226 11.10 16.66 -18.19
N VAL A 227 10.25 17.45 -17.55
CA VAL A 227 10.42 18.90 -17.44
C VAL A 227 11.61 19.19 -16.54
N THR A 228 12.62 19.89 -17.06
CA THR A 228 13.80 20.36 -16.32
C THR A 228 13.56 21.78 -15.79
N ASP A 229 14.62 22.47 -15.38
CA ASP A 229 14.59 23.90 -15.10
C ASP A 229 14.14 24.71 -16.34
N PRO A 230 13.00 25.43 -16.29
CA PRO A 230 12.54 26.27 -17.39
C PRO A 230 13.42 27.50 -17.64
N GLU A 231 14.18 27.95 -16.65
CA GLU A 231 15.05 29.14 -16.77
C GLU A 231 16.37 28.81 -17.47
N LYS A 232 16.78 27.53 -17.47
CA LYS A 232 17.97 27.05 -18.18
C LYS A 232 17.65 26.76 -19.65
N ILE A 233 17.76 27.79 -20.50
CA ILE A 233 17.37 27.70 -21.92
C ILE A 233 18.46 27.03 -22.77
N ARG A 234 19.75 27.31 -22.51
CA ARG A 234 20.88 26.86 -23.33
C ARG A 234 21.96 26.12 -22.54
N LEU A 235 22.86 25.47 -23.27
CA LEU A 235 24.15 25.02 -22.73
C LEU A 235 24.97 26.25 -22.33
N ASN A 236 25.65 26.22 -21.20
CA ASN A 236 26.34 27.33 -20.52
C ASN A 236 25.45 28.32 -19.75
N ASP A 237 24.12 28.26 -19.88
CA ASP A 237 23.26 28.98 -18.93
C ASP A 237 23.30 28.25 -17.57
N PRO A 238 23.48 28.98 -16.45
CA PRO A 238 23.42 28.38 -15.12
C PRO A 238 22.03 27.79 -14.87
N GLY A 239 21.99 26.58 -14.32
CA GLY A 239 20.75 25.90 -13.95
C GLY A 239 20.46 25.97 -12.46
N HIS A 240 19.22 25.63 -12.12
CA HIS A 240 18.72 25.59 -10.74
C HIS A 240 18.28 24.16 -10.37
N PRO A 241 19.19 23.32 -9.82
CA PRO A 241 18.89 21.94 -9.47
C PRO A 241 17.65 21.75 -8.58
N ARG A 242 17.39 22.70 -7.67
CA ARG A 242 16.24 22.65 -6.73
C ARG A 242 14.86 22.65 -7.40
N VAL A 243 14.73 23.22 -8.60
CA VAL A 243 13.44 23.26 -9.34
C VAL A 243 13.41 22.26 -10.49
N CYS A 244 14.48 21.48 -10.67
CA CYS A 244 14.62 20.55 -11.79
C CYS A 244 14.13 19.14 -11.39
N ASN A 245 13.08 18.65 -12.05
CA ASN A 245 12.54 17.32 -11.76
C ASN A 245 13.54 16.19 -12.06
N VAL A 246 14.42 16.38 -13.06
CA VAL A 246 15.50 15.42 -13.38
C VAL A 246 16.50 15.32 -12.23
N PHE A 247 16.86 16.46 -11.61
CA PHE A 247 17.77 16.49 -10.47
C PHE A 247 17.15 15.80 -9.24
N ALA A 248 15.86 16.03 -8.98
CA ALA A 248 15.14 15.35 -7.91
C ALA A 248 15.16 13.81 -8.05
N ILE A 249 15.18 13.25 -9.28
CA ILE A 249 15.35 11.80 -9.45
C ILE A 249 16.82 11.39 -9.25
N HIS A 250 17.80 12.21 -9.65
CA HIS A 250 19.22 11.93 -9.36
C HIS A 250 19.47 11.72 -7.87
N GLU A 251 18.85 12.53 -7.00
CA GLU A 251 18.93 12.41 -5.54
C GLU A 251 18.43 11.04 -5.01
N LEU A 252 17.63 10.32 -5.78
CA LEU A 252 17.08 9.01 -5.41
C LEU A 252 17.92 7.83 -5.92
N VAL A 253 18.59 7.99 -7.08
CA VAL A 253 19.20 6.88 -7.84
C VAL A 253 20.72 6.97 -7.94
N SER A 254 21.31 8.11 -7.62
CA SER A 254 22.76 8.35 -7.75
C SER A 254 23.41 8.40 -6.36
N SER A 255 24.72 8.17 -6.29
CA SER A 255 25.48 8.36 -5.05
C SER A 255 25.56 9.84 -4.68
N THR A 256 25.85 10.13 -3.41
CA THR A 256 25.98 11.51 -2.91
C THR A 256 27.05 12.29 -3.70
N GLU A 257 28.18 11.65 -4.00
CA GLU A 257 29.27 12.26 -4.77
C GLU A 257 28.81 12.64 -6.19
N GLU A 258 28.05 11.75 -6.85
CA GLU A 258 27.53 12.00 -8.19
C GLU A 258 26.47 13.10 -8.21
N VAL A 259 25.60 13.15 -7.19
CA VAL A 259 24.61 14.21 -7.04
C VAL A 259 25.31 15.58 -6.93
N GLU A 260 26.39 15.67 -6.14
CA GLU A 260 27.14 16.93 -6.02
C GLU A 260 27.84 17.33 -7.32
N VAL A 261 28.37 16.37 -8.09
CA VAL A 261 28.93 16.65 -9.43
C VAL A 261 27.84 17.16 -10.37
N VAL A 262 26.69 16.47 -10.45
CA VAL A 262 25.56 16.91 -11.29
C VAL A 262 25.07 18.29 -10.87
N ARG A 263 25.05 18.57 -9.56
CA ARG A 263 24.67 19.89 -9.01
C ARG A 263 25.65 20.97 -9.47
N ALA A 264 26.94 20.79 -9.21
CA ALA A 264 27.97 21.77 -9.51
C ALA A 264 28.04 22.09 -11.02
N GLU A 265 28.02 21.06 -11.88
CA GLU A 265 28.07 21.26 -13.33
C GLU A 265 26.77 21.88 -13.87
N CYS A 266 25.62 21.62 -13.25
CA CYS A 266 24.35 22.26 -13.61
C CYS A 266 24.34 23.74 -13.24
N GLU A 267 24.73 24.07 -12.00
CA GLU A 267 24.82 25.45 -11.50
C GLU A 267 25.88 26.27 -12.26
N GLY A 268 27.00 25.65 -12.65
CA GLY A 268 28.02 26.26 -13.50
C GLY A 268 27.65 26.36 -14.99
N GLY A 269 26.54 25.77 -15.41
CA GLY A 269 26.07 25.76 -16.81
C GLY A 269 26.80 24.79 -17.74
N GLU A 270 27.83 24.11 -17.23
CA GLU A 270 28.69 23.15 -17.95
C GLU A 270 27.90 21.94 -18.45
N ARG A 271 26.86 21.53 -17.71
CA ARG A 271 26.02 20.37 -18.02
C ARG A 271 24.80 20.74 -18.87
N GLY A 272 24.65 20.08 -20.01
CA GLY A 272 23.45 20.14 -20.84
C GLY A 272 22.32 19.24 -20.31
N CYS A 273 21.08 19.72 -20.33
CA CYS A 273 19.90 18.97 -19.86
C CYS A 273 19.69 17.63 -20.58
N VAL A 274 19.99 17.56 -21.89
CA VAL A 274 19.86 16.33 -22.68
C VAL A 274 20.88 15.27 -22.24
N ALA A 275 22.13 15.67 -22.03
CA ALA A 275 23.17 14.77 -21.54
C ALA A 275 22.87 14.31 -20.11
N CYS A 276 22.41 15.22 -19.25
CA CYS A 276 21.98 14.91 -17.89
C CYS A 276 20.86 13.86 -17.86
N LYS A 277 19.83 14.03 -18.72
CA LYS A 277 18.76 13.03 -18.89
C LYS A 277 19.28 11.67 -19.37
N ALA A 278 20.20 11.65 -20.33
CA ALA A 278 20.78 10.40 -20.80
C ALA A 278 21.56 9.66 -19.70
N GLU A 279 22.29 10.39 -18.85
CA GLU A 279 22.95 9.82 -17.69
C GLU A 279 21.94 9.30 -16.66
N LEU A 280 20.89 10.08 -16.36
CA LEU A 280 19.81 9.64 -15.46
C LEU A 280 19.15 8.35 -15.96
N SER A 281 18.86 8.27 -17.25
CA SER A 281 18.31 7.07 -17.90
C SER A 281 19.18 5.84 -17.66
N ALA A 282 20.49 5.95 -17.88
CA ALA A 282 21.42 4.85 -17.65
C ALA A 282 21.40 4.40 -16.17
N ARG A 283 21.38 5.35 -15.23
CA ARG A 283 21.34 5.08 -13.79
C ARG A 283 20.04 4.41 -13.37
N LEU A 284 18.90 4.93 -13.83
CA LEU A 284 17.59 4.33 -13.59
C LEU A 284 17.52 2.92 -14.15
N ASN A 285 18.03 2.69 -15.36
CA ASN A 285 18.08 1.36 -15.94
C ASN A 285 18.94 0.39 -15.11
N ASN A 286 20.09 0.83 -14.59
CA ASN A 286 20.88 0.00 -13.68
C ASN A 286 20.14 -0.35 -12.38
N VAL A 287 19.35 0.58 -11.84
CA VAL A 287 18.51 0.33 -10.64
C VAL A 287 17.36 -0.63 -10.95
N LEU A 288 16.72 -0.51 -12.12
CA LEU A 288 15.55 -1.28 -12.50
C LEU A 288 15.89 -2.66 -13.08
N GLU A 289 17.07 -2.87 -13.65
CA GLU A 289 17.45 -4.15 -14.25
C GLU A 289 17.30 -5.35 -13.30
N PRO A 290 17.81 -5.34 -12.05
CA PRO A 290 17.61 -6.47 -11.14
C PRO A 290 16.13 -6.69 -10.76
N LEU A 291 15.29 -5.66 -10.86
CA LEU A 291 13.83 -5.81 -10.67
C LEU A 291 13.23 -6.51 -11.90
N ARG A 292 13.60 -6.07 -13.11
CA ARG A 292 13.15 -6.71 -14.36
C ARG A 292 13.57 -8.17 -14.44
N ASP A 293 14.81 -8.49 -14.05
CA ASP A 293 15.32 -9.86 -14.00
C ASP A 293 14.42 -10.76 -13.14
N ARG A 294 14.20 -10.37 -11.88
CA ARG A 294 13.32 -11.10 -10.95
C ARG A 294 11.89 -11.19 -11.44
N ARG A 295 11.40 -10.15 -12.13
CA ARG A 295 10.05 -10.16 -12.70
C ARG A 295 9.94 -11.14 -13.88
N ARG A 296 10.94 -11.22 -14.75
CA ARG A 296 10.97 -12.20 -15.86
C ARG A 296 10.90 -13.64 -15.36
N ASP A 297 11.53 -13.94 -14.21
CA ASP A 297 11.43 -15.25 -13.57
C ASP A 297 9.99 -15.61 -13.14
N LEU A 298 9.20 -14.61 -12.73
CA LEU A 298 7.78 -14.77 -12.40
C LEU A 298 6.90 -14.85 -13.66
N GLU A 299 7.23 -14.07 -14.69
CA GLU A 299 6.55 -14.13 -15.99
C GLU A 299 6.72 -15.50 -16.67
N SER A 300 7.87 -16.15 -16.48
CA SER A 300 8.16 -17.49 -16.99
C SER A 300 7.41 -18.63 -16.27
N ALA A 301 6.90 -18.36 -15.05
CA ALA A 301 6.18 -19.31 -14.22
C ALA A 301 5.02 -18.61 -13.48
N PRO A 302 3.95 -18.22 -14.21
CA PRO A 302 2.87 -17.39 -13.67
C PRO A 302 2.17 -17.97 -12.44
N GLU A 303 2.15 -19.29 -12.31
CA GLU A 303 1.59 -20.02 -11.16
C GLU A 303 2.30 -19.70 -9.83
N LYS A 304 3.55 -19.23 -9.87
CA LYS A 304 4.28 -18.82 -8.66
C LYS A 304 3.57 -17.70 -7.91
N VAL A 305 2.90 -16.78 -8.63
CA VAL A 305 2.19 -15.68 -7.99
C VAL A 305 1.03 -16.20 -7.14
N GLU A 306 0.27 -17.17 -7.62
CA GLU A 306 -0.79 -17.81 -6.84
C GLU A 306 -0.21 -18.62 -5.67
N GLN A 307 0.91 -19.33 -5.86
CA GLN A 307 1.59 -20.04 -4.75
C GLN A 307 2.06 -19.09 -3.65
N ILE A 308 2.55 -17.90 -4.01
CA ILE A 308 2.93 -16.84 -3.05
C ILE A 308 1.70 -16.38 -2.26
N LEU A 309 0.58 -16.12 -2.94
CA LEU A 309 -0.67 -15.70 -2.31
C LEU A 309 -1.22 -16.80 -1.38
N ASP A 310 -1.20 -18.06 -1.82
CA ASP A 310 -1.61 -19.21 -1.01
C ASP A 310 -0.73 -19.35 0.24
N GLY A 311 0.58 -19.13 0.11
CA GLY A 311 1.53 -19.16 1.23
C GLY A 311 1.25 -18.06 2.25
N GLY A 312 1.00 -16.82 1.81
CA GLY A 312 0.63 -15.73 2.70
C GLY A 312 -0.75 -15.92 3.33
N TYR A 313 -1.72 -16.44 2.57
CA TYR A 313 -3.04 -16.84 3.08
C TYR A 313 -2.92 -17.88 4.19
N ALA A 314 -2.12 -18.93 4.00
CA ALA A 314 -1.92 -19.98 4.98
C ALA A 314 -1.36 -19.46 6.32
N ARG A 315 -0.56 -18.38 6.29
CA ARG A 315 -0.07 -17.68 7.49
C ARG A 315 -1.11 -16.74 8.10
N ALA A 316 -1.84 -15.98 7.29
CA ALA A 316 -2.81 -14.97 7.76
C ALA A 316 -4.12 -15.59 8.28
N LYS A 317 -4.62 -16.64 7.63
CA LYS A 317 -5.91 -17.28 7.92
C LYS A 317 -6.08 -17.74 9.38
N PRO A 318 -5.15 -18.50 10.00
CA PRO A 318 -5.32 -18.93 11.39
C PRO A 318 -5.36 -17.75 12.37
N ILE A 319 -4.60 -16.68 12.09
CA ILE A 319 -4.59 -15.45 12.90
C ILE A 319 -5.94 -14.76 12.80
N ALA A 320 -6.43 -14.56 11.57
CA ALA A 320 -7.71 -13.94 11.29
C ALA A 320 -8.88 -14.71 11.92
N ALA A 321 -8.89 -16.04 11.75
CA ALA A 321 -9.93 -16.90 12.33
C ALA A 321 -9.96 -16.82 13.86
N ALA A 322 -8.80 -16.82 14.51
CA ALA A 322 -8.71 -16.65 15.97
C ALA A 322 -9.20 -15.26 16.41
N MET A 323 -8.91 -14.22 15.64
CA MET A 323 -9.32 -12.85 15.95
C MET A 323 -10.83 -12.67 15.85
N VAL A 324 -11.47 -13.17 14.77
CA VAL A 324 -12.94 -13.11 14.65
C VAL A 324 -13.63 -14.00 15.67
N ALA A 325 -13.07 -15.16 16.01
CA ALA A 325 -13.63 -16.00 17.07
C ALA A 325 -13.76 -15.24 18.39
N LYS A 326 -12.70 -14.53 18.81
CA LYS A 326 -12.75 -13.65 19.99
C LYS A 326 -13.79 -12.55 19.84
N ALA A 327 -13.88 -11.92 18.67
CA ALA A 327 -14.88 -10.88 18.41
C ALA A 327 -16.33 -11.41 18.53
N ARG A 328 -16.61 -12.58 17.95
CA ARG A 328 -17.92 -13.25 18.05
C ARG A 328 -18.33 -13.53 19.49
N GLU A 329 -17.39 -13.98 20.32
CA GLU A 329 -17.60 -14.23 21.74
C GLU A 329 -17.99 -12.95 22.48
N GLN A 330 -17.22 -11.86 22.31
CA GLN A 330 -17.50 -10.59 22.98
C GLN A 330 -18.81 -9.93 22.52
N VAL A 331 -19.11 -9.99 21.22
CA VAL A 331 -20.36 -9.46 20.66
C VAL A 331 -21.58 -10.32 21.05
N GLY A 332 -21.36 -11.57 21.49
CA GLY A 332 -22.41 -12.49 21.91
C GLY A 332 -23.12 -13.23 20.76
N VAL A 333 -22.49 -13.29 19.59
CA VAL A 333 -23.00 -14.02 18.40
C VAL A 333 -22.31 -15.36 18.18
N ALA A 334 -21.34 -15.71 19.03
CA ALA A 334 -20.81 -17.06 19.11
C ALA A 334 -21.94 -18.05 19.47
N CYS A 335 -22.36 -18.84 18.49
CA CYS A 335 -23.45 -19.80 18.66
C CYS A 335 -23.00 -20.89 19.65
N SER A 336 -23.67 -20.99 20.79
CA SER A 336 -23.52 -22.10 21.74
C SER A 336 -24.11 -23.39 21.14
N ARG A 337 -23.42 -24.00 20.17
CA ARG A 337 -23.85 -25.29 19.61
C ARG A 337 -23.72 -26.48 20.58
N SER A 338 -23.50 -26.26 21.88
CA SER A 338 -23.31 -27.32 22.88
C SER A 338 -24.37 -27.40 23.99
N ALA A 339 -25.47 -26.64 23.95
CA ALA A 339 -26.50 -26.68 25.01
C ALA A 339 -27.80 -27.43 24.64
N ALA A 340 -27.96 -27.94 23.41
CA ALA A 340 -29.23 -28.49 22.91
C ALA A 340 -29.31 -30.03 22.81
N SER A 341 -28.49 -30.79 23.55
CA SER A 341 -28.52 -32.25 23.49
C SER A 341 -28.52 -32.98 24.85
N SER A 342 -29.11 -32.41 25.89
CA SER A 342 -29.39 -33.19 27.10
C SER A 342 -30.62 -32.69 27.86
N GLY A 343 -31.71 -33.44 27.73
CA GLY A 343 -32.77 -33.55 28.73
C GLY A 343 -34.03 -32.72 28.46
N ASP A 344 -35.06 -33.33 27.87
CA ASP A 344 -36.12 -33.97 28.67
C ASP A 344 -37.09 -34.74 27.75
N VAL A 345 -36.98 -36.06 27.75
CA VAL A 345 -38.06 -36.95 27.30
C VAL A 345 -38.39 -37.83 28.50
N ARG A 346 -39.15 -37.27 29.45
CA ARG A 346 -40.03 -38.01 30.36
C ARG A 346 -41.44 -37.63 29.93
N GLY A 347 -42.20 -38.48 29.26
CA GLY A 347 -42.68 -39.75 29.82
C GLY A 347 -43.98 -39.50 30.57
N ALA A 348 -45.08 -39.30 29.85
CA ALA A 348 -46.43 -39.30 30.41
C ALA A 348 -47.37 -40.06 29.45
N ALA A 349 -47.34 -41.38 29.57
CA ALA A 349 -48.39 -42.27 29.10
C ALA A 349 -48.64 -43.32 30.19
N LYS A 350 -49.57 -43.01 31.10
CA LYS A 350 -50.63 -43.88 31.60
C LYS A 350 -51.44 -43.17 32.67
#